data_AF-A0A947JG52-F1
#
_entry.id   AF-A0A947JG52-F1
#
_cell.length_a   1.000
_cell.length_b   1.000
_cell.length_c   1.000
_cell.angle_alpha   90.00
_cell.angle_beta   90.00
_cell.angle_gamma   90.00
#
_symmetry.space_group_name_H-M   'P 1'
#
loop_
_entity.id
_entity.type
_entity.pdbx_description
1 polymer ?
#
loop_
_entity_poly.entity_id
_entity_poly.type
_entity_poly.pdbx_seq_one_letter_code
_entity_poly.pdbx_strand_id
1 'polypeptide(L)'
;DLRHFFERIAVIGVTRRHRSVAPFAQNTEMLSSALADLSRKKMGALIVIRGTDPLDRHLEAGVVVDAVISQVLLESIFDRHAPSHDGATIIDGARITKLGCHLPLSTNIKSIGRLGTRHAAALGITERTDALSLVVSEEEGTISVADEGRIRHLKDITQINNTLQDFYLKKFPQKKSMGIKRFLAEHFIEKVIAVIIACSLWMTFGHRVESIRRDFVVPIEYRNLASDRIINEPKVKEVAVTLSGDAQGFNLFKPAELKVSLDMAKIKDGENKIPLSKDLVRTSSGISVVNIDPGQILLNSYTLIPHTIALEIATRGKPPSGVVIRDIRIEPRSLSVMVPSTSPKDKFNITMEPIELTAVRETTTVIPKLIVDPDIRFSGDKAPEIKVIIDVEKKETEKKEAEKKEAEKKETEKIEAEKKEKGV
;
A
#
# COMPACT_ATOMS: atom_id res chain seq x y z
N ASP A 1 -16.82 -29.02 37.84
CA ASP A 1 -15.42 -29.12 37.35
C ASP A 1 -14.96 -28.05 36.38
N LEU A 2 -15.60 -27.83 35.23
CA LEU A 2 -15.13 -26.84 34.23
C LEU A 2 -15.02 -25.39 34.76
N ARG A 3 -15.93 -24.96 35.64
CA ARG A 3 -15.86 -23.63 36.28
C ARG A 3 -14.61 -23.47 37.16
N HIS A 4 -14.24 -24.50 37.91
CA HIS A 4 -13.04 -24.51 38.75
C HIS A 4 -11.75 -24.48 37.91
N PHE A 5 -11.77 -25.13 36.75
CA PHE A 5 -10.69 -25.11 35.77
C PHE A 5 -10.49 -23.70 35.17
N PHE A 6 -11.55 -23.03 34.74
CA PHE A 6 -11.47 -21.67 34.21
C PHE A 6 -11.09 -20.63 35.27
N GLU A 7 -11.47 -20.83 36.53
CA GLU A 7 -11.10 -19.94 37.63
C GLU A 7 -9.60 -20.03 37.96
N ARG A 8 -9.01 -21.25 37.94
CA ARG A 8 -7.55 -21.43 38.05
C ARG A 8 -6.78 -20.75 36.92
N ILE A 9 -7.33 -20.78 35.70
CA ILE A 9 -6.73 -20.11 34.53
C ILE A 9 -6.85 -18.59 34.65
N ALA A 10 -7.96 -18.07 35.17
CA ALA A 10 -8.16 -16.64 35.40
C ALA A 10 -7.21 -16.08 36.47
N VAL A 11 -6.86 -16.87 37.50
CA VAL A 11 -5.85 -16.48 38.52
C VAL A 11 -4.45 -16.31 37.91
N ILE A 12 -4.12 -17.04 36.84
CA ILE A 12 -2.84 -16.90 36.11
C ILE A 12 -2.79 -15.57 35.33
N GLY A 13 -3.94 -15.06 34.89
CA GLY A 13 -4.05 -13.84 34.08
C GLY A 13 -4.05 -12.52 34.87
N VAL A 14 -4.41 -12.54 36.15
CA VAL A 14 -4.39 -11.32 37.00
C VAL A 14 -2.99 -11.14 37.57
N THR A 15 -2.09 -10.56 36.77
CA THR A 15 -0.83 -9.99 37.23
C THR A 15 -1.11 -8.74 38.08
N ARG A 16 -1.68 -8.91 39.27
CA ARG A 16 -1.52 -7.91 40.33
C ARG A 16 -0.04 -7.92 40.68
N ARG A 17 0.66 -6.84 40.36
CA ARG A 17 2.04 -6.56 40.78
C ARG A 17 2.24 -7.09 42.20
N HIS A 18 3.00 -8.18 42.32
CA HIS A 18 3.52 -8.66 43.59
C HIS A 18 4.46 -7.57 44.09
N ARG A 19 3.92 -6.53 44.76
CA ARG A 19 4.71 -5.58 45.54
C ARG A 19 5.50 -6.43 46.53
N SER A 20 6.82 -6.26 46.54
CA SER A 20 7.71 -7.05 47.39
C SER A 20 7.23 -6.97 48.83
N VAL A 21 6.60 -8.06 49.26
CA VAL A 21 6.21 -8.31 50.63
C VAL A 21 7.51 -8.46 51.41
N ALA A 22 7.61 -7.83 52.59
CA ALA A 22 8.75 -7.98 53.50
C ALA A 22 9.08 -9.47 53.70
N PRO A 23 10.35 -9.82 54.03
CA PRO A 23 10.77 -11.21 54.14
C PRO A 23 9.81 -12.00 55.02
N PHE A 24 9.32 -13.10 54.46
CA PHE A 24 8.32 -13.99 55.04
C PHE A 24 8.52 -14.27 56.56
N ALA A 25 9.77 -14.40 57.01
CA ALA A 25 10.13 -14.65 58.41
C ALA A 25 9.75 -13.53 59.40
N GLN A 26 9.74 -12.26 58.99
CA GLN A 26 9.49 -11.14 59.91
C GLN A 26 8.01 -11.05 60.32
N ASN A 27 7.09 -11.47 59.44
CA ASN A 27 5.65 -11.41 59.72
C ASN A 27 5.18 -12.57 60.59
N THR A 28 5.81 -13.75 60.48
CA THR A 28 5.43 -14.91 61.31
C THR A 28 5.73 -14.66 62.77
N GLU A 29 6.85 -14.01 63.07
CA GLU A 29 7.22 -13.67 64.44
C GLU A 29 6.24 -12.67 65.06
N MET A 30 5.86 -11.61 64.32
CA MET A 30 4.85 -10.65 64.77
C MET A 30 3.49 -11.30 65.03
N LEU A 31 3.04 -12.20 64.15
CA LEU A 31 1.78 -12.93 64.32
C LEU A 31 1.81 -13.85 65.53
N SER A 32 2.91 -14.59 65.72
CA SER A 32 3.07 -15.50 66.85
C SER A 32 3.10 -14.76 68.18
N SER A 33 3.81 -13.63 68.25
CA SER A 33 3.83 -12.77 69.45
C SER A 33 2.45 -12.18 69.73
N ALA A 34 1.74 -11.68 68.72
CA ALA A 34 0.38 -11.18 68.89
C ALA A 34 -0.59 -12.28 69.39
N LEU A 35 -0.55 -13.48 68.82
CA LEU A 35 -1.37 -14.61 69.27
C LEU A 35 -1.06 -15.03 70.71
N ALA A 36 0.21 -15.02 71.10
CA ALA A 36 0.62 -15.30 72.48
C ALA A 36 0.07 -14.24 73.45
N ASP A 37 0.03 -12.97 73.04
CA ASP A 37 -0.47 -11.87 73.87
C ASP A 37 -2.00 -11.90 74.00
N LEU A 38 -2.72 -12.16 72.90
CA LEU A 38 -4.16 -12.41 72.88
C LEU A 38 -4.53 -13.60 73.79
N SER A 39 -3.76 -14.68 73.72
CA SER A 39 -3.90 -15.87 74.58
C SER A 39 -3.73 -15.55 76.06
N ARG A 40 -2.67 -14.83 76.44
CA ARG A 40 -2.44 -14.42 77.84
C ARG A 40 -3.56 -13.53 78.38
N LYS A 41 -4.12 -12.66 77.52
CA LYS A 41 -5.26 -11.78 77.86
C LYS A 41 -6.62 -12.48 77.76
N LYS A 42 -6.66 -13.76 77.33
CA LYS A 42 -7.89 -14.51 77.02
C LYS A 42 -8.83 -13.76 76.08
N MET A 43 -8.26 -13.05 75.11
CA MET A 43 -9.03 -12.35 74.08
C MET A 43 -9.26 -13.28 72.90
N GLY A 44 -10.53 -13.55 72.62
CA GLY A 44 -10.94 -14.43 71.53
C GLY A 44 -10.53 -13.85 70.18
N ALA A 45 -9.84 -14.65 69.36
CA ALA A 45 -9.37 -14.21 68.06
C ALA A 45 -9.58 -15.27 67.00
N LEU A 46 -9.83 -14.83 65.77
CA LEU A 46 -9.99 -15.68 64.59
C LEU A 46 -9.27 -15.01 63.41
N ILE A 47 -8.12 -15.57 63.04
CA ILE A 47 -7.26 -15.03 61.98
C ILE A 47 -7.15 -16.07 60.87
N VAL A 48 -7.53 -15.71 59.65
CA VAL A 48 -7.42 -16.58 58.47
C VAL A 48 -6.30 -16.05 57.58
N ILE A 49 -5.29 -16.89 57.36
CA ILE A 49 -4.18 -16.62 56.44
C ILE A 49 -4.51 -17.26 55.10
N ARG A 50 -4.54 -16.42 54.07
CA ARG A 50 -4.87 -16.82 52.71
C ARG A 50 -3.83 -17.81 52.16
N GLY A 51 -4.33 -18.91 51.59
CA GLY A 51 -3.56 -19.85 50.77
C GLY A 51 -3.56 -19.46 49.29
N THR A 52 -3.65 -20.47 48.42
CA THR A 52 -3.74 -20.26 46.96
C THR A 52 -5.18 -20.07 46.48
N ASP A 53 -6.15 -20.63 47.19
CA ASP A 53 -7.56 -20.54 46.84
C ASP A 53 -8.13 -19.15 47.21
N PRO A 54 -8.98 -18.55 46.35
CA PRO A 54 -9.61 -17.28 46.66
C PRO A 54 -10.66 -17.45 47.77
N LEU A 55 -10.54 -16.66 48.83
CA LEU A 55 -11.42 -16.71 50.00
C LEU A 55 -12.74 -15.96 49.78
N ASP A 56 -12.78 -14.95 48.92
CA ASP A 56 -13.89 -14.00 48.80
C ASP A 56 -15.28 -14.63 48.66
N ARG A 57 -15.37 -15.81 48.02
CA ARG A 57 -16.63 -16.57 47.83
C ARG A 57 -17.17 -17.25 49.09
N HIS A 58 -16.35 -17.37 50.12
CA HIS A 58 -16.69 -17.99 51.41
C HIS A 58 -16.77 -16.97 52.54
N LEU A 59 -16.47 -15.70 52.25
CA LEU A 59 -16.53 -14.63 53.23
C LEU A 59 -17.85 -13.90 53.06
N GLU A 60 -18.62 -13.81 54.13
CA GLU A 60 -19.80 -12.96 54.21
C GLU A 60 -19.48 -11.74 55.08
N ALA A 61 -20.06 -10.58 54.72
CA ALA A 61 -19.79 -9.30 55.38
C ALA A 61 -18.27 -8.95 55.44
N GLY A 62 -17.91 -8.16 56.45
CA GLY A 62 -16.55 -7.68 56.70
C GLY A 62 -16.20 -6.36 56.03
N VAL A 63 -15.26 -5.65 56.66
CA VAL A 63 -14.75 -4.35 56.20
C VAL A 63 -13.43 -4.56 55.48
N VAL A 64 -13.35 -4.12 54.23
CA VAL A 64 -12.09 -4.15 53.46
C VAL A 64 -11.13 -3.13 54.06
N VAL A 65 -9.93 -3.59 54.38
CA VAL A 65 -8.82 -2.78 54.91
C VAL A 65 -7.55 -3.08 54.13
N ASP A 66 -6.57 -2.20 54.24
CA ASP A 66 -5.25 -2.44 53.64
C ASP A 66 -4.17 -1.99 54.63
N ALA A 67 -3.96 -2.81 55.66
CA ALA A 67 -3.07 -2.48 56.78
C ALA A 67 -1.85 -3.40 56.83
N VAL A 68 -0.69 -2.86 57.24
CA VAL A 68 0.49 -3.67 57.56
C VAL A 68 0.24 -4.38 58.88
N ILE A 69 0.60 -5.66 58.97
CA ILE A 69 0.49 -6.42 60.21
C ILE A 69 1.39 -5.79 61.27
N SER A 70 0.84 -5.56 62.45
CA SER A 70 1.59 -5.23 63.66
C SER A 70 0.88 -5.82 64.86
N GLN A 71 1.64 -6.10 65.92
CA GLN A 71 1.08 -6.66 67.15
C GLN A 71 -0.01 -5.76 67.76
N VAL A 72 0.28 -4.45 67.86
CA VAL A 72 -0.67 -3.46 68.42
C VAL A 72 -1.98 -3.42 67.62
N LEU A 73 -1.90 -3.50 66.29
CA LEU A 73 -3.08 -3.50 65.44
C LEU A 73 -3.95 -4.75 65.66
N LEU A 74 -3.33 -5.93 65.74
CA LEU A 74 -4.06 -7.18 65.99
C LEU A 74 -4.72 -7.18 67.37
N GLU A 75 -4.02 -6.70 68.40
CA GLU A 75 -4.60 -6.55 69.72
C GLU A 75 -5.80 -5.58 69.73
N SER A 76 -5.70 -4.47 69.00
CA SER A 76 -6.82 -3.51 68.89
C SER A 76 -8.01 -4.05 68.10
N ILE A 77 -7.77 -4.88 67.08
CA ILE A 77 -8.84 -5.48 66.26
C ILE A 77 -9.70 -6.44 67.11
N PHE A 78 -9.05 -7.23 67.97
CA PHE A 78 -9.67 -8.27 68.79
C PHE A 78 -10.04 -7.80 70.21
N ASP A 79 -9.96 -6.50 70.48
CA ASP A 79 -10.46 -5.94 71.73
C ASP A 79 -11.99 -6.12 71.82
N ARG A 80 -12.49 -6.61 72.96
CA ARG A 80 -13.91 -6.96 73.15
C ARG A 80 -14.86 -5.76 72.99
N HIS A 81 -14.36 -4.53 73.14
CA HIS A 81 -15.16 -3.31 72.96
C HIS A 81 -15.17 -2.80 71.52
N ALA A 82 -14.26 -3.27 70.66
CA ALA A 82 -14.14 -2.82 69.28
C ALA A 82 -15.15 -3.56 68.37
N PRO A 83 -15.93 -2.89 67.50
CA PRO A 83 -16.86 -3.57 66.60
C PRO A 83 -16.21 -4.61 65.67
N SER A 84 -14.90 -4.53 65.46
CA SER A 84 -14.12 -5.43 64.59
C SER A 84 -13.83 -6.82 65.18
N HIS A 85 -14.00 -7.01 66.50
CA HIS A 85 -13.62 -8.27 67.16
C HIS A 85 -14.58 -9.44 66.87
N ASP A 86 -15.77 -9.12 66.35
CA ASP A 86 -16.77 -10.11 65.96
C ASP A 86 -16.52 -10.55 64.51
N GLY A 87 -16.05 -11.78 64.35
CA GLY A 87 -15.71 -12.38 63.07
C GLY A 87 -14.21 -12.58 62.84
N ALA A 88 -13.88 -12.93 61.60
CA ALA A 88 -12.54 -13.30 61.17
C ALA A 88 -11.77 -12.12 60.58
N THR A 89 -10.49 -12.06 60.91
CA THR A 89 -9.52 -11.16 60.25
C THR A 89 -8.79 -11.92 59.15
N ILE A 90 -8.78 -11.37 57.94
CA ILE A 90 -8.17 -12.01 56.77
C ILE A 90 -6.80 -11.40 56.49
N ILE A 91 -5.79 -12.26 56.42
CA ILE A 91 -4.40 -11.88 56.16
C ILE A 91 -3.96 -12.45 54.80
N ASP A 92 -3.38 -11.58 53.98
CA ASP A 92 -2.76 -11.94 52.69
C ASP A 92 -1.31 -11.43 52.67
N GLY A 93 -0.36 -12.35 52.77
CA GLY A 93 1.06 -12.03 52.91
C GLY A 93 1.37 -11.24 54.18
N ALA A 94 1.87 -10.01 54.04
CA ALA A 94 2.20 -9.12 55.16
C ALA A 94 1.07 -8.15 55.55
N ARG A 95 -0.14 -8.33 55.01
CA ARG A 95 -1.19 -7.33 55.10
C ARG A 95 -2.51 -7.92 55.56
N ILE A 96 -3.21 -7.15 56.37
CA ILE A 96 -4.60 -7.42 56.73
C ILE A 96 -5.47 -6.83 55.61
N THR A 97 -6.32 -7.67 55.02
CA THR A 97 -7.15 -7.33 53.86
C THR A 97 -8.61 -7.12 54.20
N LYS A 98 -9.12 -7.82 55.22
CA LYS A 98 -10.49 -7.66 55.72
C LYS A 98 -10.57 -7.90 57.22
N LEU A 99 -11.51 -7.22 57.89
CA LEU A 99 -11.85 -7.38 59.31
C LEU A 99 -13.31 -7.80 59.46
N GLY A 100 -13.64 -8.54 60.52
CA GLY A 100 -15.02 -8.89 60.87
C GLY A 100 -15.76 -9.72 59.82
N CYS A 101 -15.06 -10.61 59.11
CA CYS A 101 -15.68 -11.49 58.12
C CYS A 101 -16.41 -12.66 58.80
N HIS A 102 -17.62 -12.97 58.37
CA HIS A 102 -18.30 -14.20 58.74
C HIS A 102 -17.82 -15.35 57.84
N LEU A 103 -17.48 -16.48 58.47
CA LEU A 103 -17.00 -17.68 57.80
C LEU A 103 -18.06 -18.78 57.87
N PRO A 104 -18.05 -19.73 56.92
CA PRO A 104 -18.90 -20.90 57.03
C PRO A 104 -18.49 -21.75 58.24
N LEU A 105 -19.47 -22.24 58.98
CA LEU A 105 -19.24 -23.16 60.09
C LEU A 105 -19.08 -24.59 59.56
N SER A 106 -18.18 -25.36 60.15
CA SER A 106 -18.10 -26.81 59.92
C SER A 106 -19.27 -27.52 60.62
N THR A 107 -19.77 -28.59 59.99
CA THR A 107 -20.76 -29.51 60.57
C THR A 107 -20.10 -30.77 61.16
N ASN A 108 -18.76 -30.83 61.18
CA ASN A 108 -18.03 -32.00 61.65
C ASN A 108 -17.97 -32.04 63.18
N ILE A 109 -19.02 -32.61 63.79
CA ILE A 109 -19.21 -32.72 65.24
C ILE A 109 -18.01 -33.41 65.92
N LYS A 110 -17.37 -34.39 65.25
CA LYS A 110 -16.23 -35.14 65.83
C LYS A 110 -15.00 -34.25 66.06
N SER A 111 -14.77 -33.29 65.16
CA SER A 111 -13.63 -32.37 65.24
C SER A 111 -13.93 -31.13 66.09
N ILE A 112 -15.21 -30.74 66.20
CA ILE A 112 -15.65 -29.58 66.97
C ILE A 112 -15.76 -29.91 68.46
N GLY A 113 -16.30 -31.07 68.84
CA GLY A 113 -16.43 -31.46 70.25
C GLY A 113 -17.09 -30.38 71.12
N ARG A 114 -16.34 -29.85 72.11
CA ARG A 114 -16.73 -28.75 73.02
C ARG A 114 -16.25 -27.36 72.57
N LEU A 115 -15.70 -27.23 71.37
CA LEU A 115 -15.10 -25.99 70.89
C LEU A 115 -16.17 -24.98 70.47
N GLY A 116 -15.92 -23.69 70.73
CA GLY A 116 -16.85 -22.60 70.41
C GLY A 116 -16.98 -22.27 68.92
N THR A 117 -17.85 -21.31 68.59
CA THR A 117 -18.19 -20.91 67.21
C THR A 117 -16.99 -20.46 66.38
N ARG A 118 -16.00 -19.77 66.97
CA ARG A 118 -14.74 -19.40 66.27
C ARG A 118 -13.95 -20.61 65.79
N HIS A 119 -13.94 -21.71 66.55
CA HIS A 119 -13.27 -22.95 66.13
C HIS A 119 -14.06 -23.65 65.01
N ALA A 120 -15.40 -23.66 65.10
CA ALA A 120 -16.24 -24.20 64.03
C ALA A 120 -16.10 -23.40 62.73
N ALA A 121 -15.97 -22.07 62.82
CA ALA A 121 -15.70 -21.16 61.71
C ALA A 121 -14.32 -21.40 61.08
N ALA A 122 -13.28 -21.54 61.92
CA ALA A 122 -11.93 -21.89 61.46
C ALA A 122 -11.89 -23.23 60.74
N LEU A 123 -12.58 -24.24 61.28
CA LEU A 123 -12.67 -25.53 60.64
C LEU A 123 -13.42 -25.44 59.31
N GLY A 124 -14.57 -24.76 59.27
CA GLY A 124 -15.40 -24.66 58.08
C GLY A 124 -14.75 -23.93 56.91
N ILE A 125 -13.88 -22.92 57.16
CA ILE A 125 -13.12 -22.28 56.09
C ILE A 125 -12.01 -23.18 55.55
N THR A 126 -11.31 -23.93 56.41
CA THR A 126 -10.21 -24.84 56.01
C THR A 126 -10.69 -26.15 55.40
N GLU A 127 -11.97 -26.51 55.57
CA GLU A 127 -12.61 -27.63 54.84
C GLU A 127 -12.89 -27.28 53.37
N ARG A 128 -13.05 -25.99 53.06
CA ARG A 128 -13.45 -25.49 51.73
C ARG A 128 -12.32 -24.83 50.96
N THR A 129 -11.26 -24.44 51.65
CA THR A 129 -10.13 -23.69 51.10
C THR A 129 -8.83 -24.20 51.68
N ASP A 130 -7.74 -23.86 51.01
CA ASP A 130 -6.39 -24.20 51.45
C ASP A 130 -5.75 -23.17 52.40
N ALA A 131 -6.59 -22.37 53.06
CA ALA A 131 -6.19 -21.37 54.05
C ALA A 131 -5.79 -22.00 55.39
N LEU A 132 -4.92 -21.30 56.12
CA LEU A 132 -4.59 -21.61 57.51
C LEU A 132 -5.43 -20.72 58.43
N SER A 133 -6.13 -21.29 59.40
CA SER A 133 -6.91 -20.51 60.35
C SER A 133 -6.36 -20.67 61.77
N LEU A 134 -6.12 -19.56 62.45
CA LEU A 134 -5.58 -19.47 63.80
C LEU A 134 -6.68 -18.94 64.72
N VAL A 135 -6.91 -19.65 65.81
CA VAL A 135 -7.98 -19.36 66.77
C VAL A 135 -7.39 -19.22 68.16
N VAL A 136 -7.79 -18.19 68.88
CA VAL A 136 -7.53 -18.05 70.32
C VAL A 136 -8.86 -18.21 71.05
N SER A 137 -8.93 -19.13 72.00
CA SER A 137 -10.11 -19.34 72.84
C SER A 137 -10.29 -18.17 73.82
N GLU A 138 -11.50 -17.63 73.87
CA GLU A 138 -11.86 -16.56 74.81
C GLU A 138 -12.03 -17.09 76.25
N GLU A 139 -12.29 -18.38 76.42
CA GLU A 139 -12.51 -19.01 77.73
C GLU A 139 -11.19 -19.46 78.35
N GLU A 140 -10.44 -20.25 77.58
CA GLU A 140 -9.25 -20.95 78.05
C GLU A 140 -7.94 -20.26 77.61
N GLY A 141 -7.99 -19.29 76.70
CA GLY A 141 -6.80 -18.69 76.10
C GLY A 141 -6.04 -19.67 75.18
N THR A 142 -6.55 -20.88 74.95
CA THR A 142 -5.88 -21.90 74.14
C THR A 142 -5.77 -21.46 72.68
N ILE A 143 -4.56 -21.60 72.12
CA ILE A 143 -4.30 -21.31 70.71
C ILE A 143 -4.48 -22.60 69.92
N SER A 144 -5.30 -22.54 68.88
CA SER A 144 -5.58 -23.65 67.98
C SER A 144 -5.30 -23.24 66.54
N VAL A 145 -4.87 -24.20 65.73
CA VAL A 145 -4.71 -24.03 64.29
C VAL A 145 -5.58 -25.03 63.56
N ALA A 146 -6.34 -24.54 62.58
CA ALA A 146 -7.07 -25.35 61.62
C ALA A 146 -6.36 -25.29 60.27
N ASP A 147 -6.13 -26.45 59.67
CA ASP A 147 -5.51 -26.65 58.35
C ASP A 147 -6.12 -27.91 57.71
N GLU A 148 -6.47 -27.84 56.42
CA GLU A 148 -7.04 -28.95 55.64
C GLU A 148 -8.19 -29.69 56.38
N GLY A 149 -9.10 -28.94 57.01
CA GLY A 149 -10.26 -29.50 57.73
C GLY A 149 -9.91 -30.27 59.01
N ARG A 150 -8.73 -30.03 59.60
CA ARG A 150 -8.32 -30.60 60.90
C ARG A 150 -7.91 -29.48 61.83
N ILE A 151 -8.25 -29.60 63.11
CA ILE A 151 -7.87 -28.63 64.14
C ILE A 151 -6.96 -29.27 65.19
N ARG A 152 -5.90 -28.56 65.60
CA ARG A 152 -4.96 -29.00 66.65
C ARG A 152 -4.53 -27.83 67.52
N HIS A 153 -4.24 -28.11 68.79
CA HIS A 153 -3.76 -27.10 69.74
C HIS A 153 -2.27 -26.83 69.57
N LEU A 154 -1.87 -25.57 69.71
CA LEU A 154 -0.49 -25.10 69.72
C LEU A 154 -0.13 -24.68 71.15
N LYS A 155 0.90 -25.31 71.73
CA LYS A 155 1.26 -25.09 73.14
C LYS A 155 2.26 -23.95 73.33
N ASP A 156 3.21 -23.83 72.40
CA ASP A 156 4.35 -22.92 72.53
C ASP A 156 4.43 -21.97 71.34
N ILE A 157 4.98 -20.77 71.56
CA ILE A 157 5.23 -19.78 70.50
C ILE A 157 6.08 -20.35 69.36
N THR A 158 7.02 -21.25 69.67
CA THR A 158 7.84 -21.96 68.68
C THR A 158 6.98 -22.83 67.76
N GLN A 159 5.95 -23.51 68.29
CA GLN A 159 5.05 -24.32 67.47
C GLN A 159 4.20 -23.45 66.54
N ILE A 160 3.79 -22.26 67.00
CA ILE A 160 3.06 -21.28 66.18
C ILE A 160 3.95 -20.81 65.03
N ASN A 161 5.17 -20.36 65.34
CA ASN A 161 6.13 -19.92 64.35
C ASN A 161 6.45 -21.01 63.32
N ASN A 162 6.73 -22.23 63.77
CA ASN A 162 7.02 -23.35 62.86
C ASN A 162 5.81 -23.68 61.97
N THR A 163 4.60 -23.71 62.54
CA THR A 163 3.38 -23.99 61.75
C THR A 163 3.15 -22.92 60.69
N LEU A 164 3.33 -21.64 61.04
CA LEU A 164 3.27 -20.54 60.08
C LEU A 164 4.35 -20.69 59.01
N GLN A 165 5.60 -20.94 59.39
CA GLN A 165 6.71 -21.10 58.44
C GLN A 165 6.46 -22.24 57.45
N ASP A 166 6.04 -23.40 57.95
CA ASP A 166 5.73 -24.58 57.15
C ASP A 166 4.59 -24.28 56.16
N PHE A 167 3.52 -23.60 56.61
CA PHE A 167 2.39 -23.24 55.76
C PHE A 167 2.82 -22.41 54.55
N TYR A 168 3.57 -21.34 54.77
CA TYR A 168 3.99 -20.47 53.68
C TYR A 168 5.11 -21.08 52.83
N LEU A 169 6.02 -21.88 53.39
CA LEU A 169 6.99 -22.61 52.57
C LEU A 169 6.31 -23.63 51.64
N LYS A 170 5.25 -24.30 52.15
CA LYS A 170 4.43 -25.24 51.38
C LYS A 170 3.61 -24.53 50.30
N LYS A 171 3.00 -23.37 50.60
CA LYS A 171 2.08 -22.66 49.70
C LYS A 171 2.76 -21.67 48.75
N PHE A 172 3.84 -21.04 49.19
CA PHE A 172 4.57 -20.01 48.45
C PHE A 172 6.06 -20.34 48.40
N PRO A 173 6.45 -21.42 47.67
CA PRO A 173 7.84 -21.79 47.56
C PRO A 173 8.63 -20.62 46.96
N GLN A 174 9.65 -20.16 47.69
CA GLN A 174 10.59 -19.16 47.21
C GLN A 174 11.21 -19.68 45.92
N LYS A 175 10.81 -19.10 44.78
CA LYS A 175 11.40 -19.42 43.49
C LYS A 175 12.85 -18.95 43.54
N LYS A 176 13.77 -19.86 43.90
CA LYS A 176 15.21 -19.59 43.80
C LYS A 176 15.44 -19.07 42.40
N SER A 177 15.90 -17.82 42.30
CA SER A 177 16.32 -17.20 41.05
C SER A 177 17.25 -18.19 40.35
N MET A 178 16.73 -18.88 39.34
CA MET A 178 17.51 -19.77 38.50
C MET A 178 18.50 -18.87 37.78
N GLY A 179 19.74 -18.85 38.27
CA GLY A 179 20.81 -18.15 37.59
C GLY A 179 20.91 -18.67 36.15
N ILE A 180 21.19 -17.78 35.21
CA ILE A 180 21.29 -18.05 33.76
C ILE A 180 22.15 -19.31 33.49
N LYS A 181 23.18 -19.57 34.33
CA LYS A 181 24.03 -20.77 34.26
C LYS A 181 23.28 -22.09 34.44
N ARG A 182 22.31 -22.15 35.37
CA ARG A 182 21.51 -23.37 35.62
C ARG A 182 20.39 -23.52 34.59
N PHE A 183 19.85 -22.40 34.10
CA PHE A 183 18.94 -22.40 32.96
C PHE A 183 19.60 -22.90 31.68
N LEU A 184 20.88 -22.61 31.43
CA LEU A 184 21.58 -23.18 30.26
C LEU A 184 21.95 -24.67 30.46
N ALA A 185 22.23 -25.09 31.69
CA ALA A 185 22.65 -26.46 31.99
C ALA A 185 21.50 -27.48 32.00
N GLU A 186 20.30 -27.09 32.45
CA GLU A 186 19.14 -27.98 32.45
C GLU A 186 18.52 -28.05 31.05
N HIS A 187 18.30 -29.27 30.54
CA HIS A 187 17.73 -29.56 29.21
C HIS A 187 18.49 -28.95 28.02
N PHE A 188 19.83 -29.05 28.04
CA PHE A 188 20.68 -28.53 26.96
C PHE A 188 20.41 -29.23 25.62
N ILE A 189 20.19 -30.54 25.62
CA ILE A 189 19.98 -31.34 24.41
C ILE A 189 18.65 -30.96 23.72
N GLU A 190 17.58 -30.82 24.49
CA GLU A 190 16.26 -30.45 24.00
C GLU A 190 16.27 -29.05 23.37
N LYS A 191 17.06 -28.12 23.94
CA LYS A 191 17.26 -26.78 23.38
C LYS A 191 18.04 -26.83 22.08
N VAL A 192 19.09 -27.63 22.02
CA VAL A 192 19.88 -27.81 20.78
C VAL A 192 19.01 -28.42 19.69
N ILE A 193 18.21 -29.45 19.99
CA ILE A 193 17.26 -30.05 19.05
C ILE A 193 16.24 -29.00 18.57
N ALA A 194 15.67 -28.21 19.48
CA ALA A 194 14.72 -27.15 19.12
C ALA A 194 15.35 -26.11 18.19
N VAL A 195 16.60 -25.71 18.44
CA VAL A 195 17.34 -24.77 17.58
C VAL A 195 17.64 -25.38 16.22
N ILE A 196 18.05 -26.66 16.16
CA ILE A 196 18.30 -27.37 14.89
C ILE A 196 17.01 -27.46 14.07
N ILE A 197 15.89 -27.83 14.69
CA ILE A 197 14.59 -27.90 14.03
C ILE A 197 14.18 -26.51 13.54
N ALA A 198 14.34 -25.46 14.37
CA ALA A 198 14.03 -24.09 13.98
C ALA A 198 14.89 -23.62 12.79
N CYS A 199 16.19 -23.89 12.81
CA CYS A 199 17.10 -23.58 11.70
C CYS A 199 16.75 -24.38 10.45
N SER A 200 16.42 -25.66 10.57
CA SER A 200 15.99 -26.52 9.46
C SER A 200 14.68 -26.02 8.85
N LEU A 201 13.70 -25.65 9.67
CA LEU A 201 12.44 -25.06 9.23
C LEU A 201 12.65 -23.69 8.59
N TRP A 202 13.50 -22.84 9.16
CA TRP A 202 13.86 -21.54 8.55
C TRP A 202 14.53 -21.73 7.20
N MET A 203 15.43 -22.70 7.08
CA MET A 203 16.15 -22.95 5.83
C MET A 203 15.25 -23.56 4.75
N THR A 204 14.27 -24.39 5.13
CA THR A 204 13.32 -25.02 4.19
C THR A 204 12.20 -24.08 3.75
N PHE A 205 11.68 -23.23 4.65
CA PHE A 205 10.52 -22.37 4.39
C PHE A 205 10.88 -20.88 4.26
N GLY A 206 11.81 -20.39 5.07
CA GLY A 206 12.21 -18.97 5.11
C GLY A 206 13.04 -18.52 3.91
N HIS A 207 13.62 -19.44 3.13
CA HIS A 207 14.39 -19.09 1.93
C HIS A 207 13.51 -18.84 0.68
N ARG A 208 12.18 -18.92 0.80
CA ARG A 208 11.28 -18.50 -0.28
C ARG A 208 11.28 -16.97 -0.35
N VAL A 209 12.32 -16.40 -0.97
CA VAL A 209 12.40 -14.97 -1.26
C VAL A 209 11.24 -14.65 -2.20
N GLU A 210 10.21 -14.02 -1.64
CA GLU A 210 9.05 -13.59 -2.40
C GLU A 210 9.53 -12.53 -3.39
N SER A 211 9.48 -12.85 -4.68
CA SER A 211 9.90 -11.92 -5.72
C SER A 211 8.85 -10.81 -5.83
N ILE A 212 9.30 -9.58 -5.64
CA ILE A 212 8.45 -8.40 -5.78
C ILE A 212 8.18 -8.21 -7.27
N ARG A 213 6.93 -7.95 -7.64
CA ARG A 213 6.55 -7.58 -9.00
C ARG A 213 6.08 -6.13 -9.04
N ARG A 214 6.56 -5.37 -10.03
CA ARG A 214 6.16 -3.97 -10.24
C ARG A 214 6.00 -3.67 -11.71
N ASP A 215 4.97 -2.92 -12.02
CA ASP A 215 4.68 -2.45 -13.37
C ASP A 215 5.23 -1.04 -13.55
N PHE A 216 5.93 -0.83 -14.66
CA PHE A 216 6.47 0.47 -15.04
C PHE A 216 5.95 0.85 -16.43
N VAL A 217 5.61 2.13 -16.59
CA VAL A 217 5.32 2.70 -17.90
C VAL A 217 6.64 3.15 -18.51
N VAL A 218 6.99 2.55 -19.64
CA VAL A 218 8.32 2.66 -20.25
C VAL A 218 8.22 3.25 -21.64
N PRO A 219 9.01 4.29 -21.97
CA PRO A 219 9.02 4.84 -23.32
C PRO A 219 9.69 3.89 -24.33
N ILE A 220 9.18 3.90 -25.57
CA ILE A 220 9.79 3.18 -26.70
C ILE A 220 10.76 4.11 -27.44
N GLU A 221 12.00 3.65 -27.61
CA GLU A 221 13.00 4.25 -28.50
C GLU A 221 13.09 3.48 -29.81
N TYR A 222 12.78 4.13 -30.93
CA TYR A 222 12.97 3.58 -32.27
C TYR A 222 14.41 3.85 -32.74
N ARG A 223 15.18 2.79 -33.02
CA ARG A 223 16.58 2.87 -33.46
C ARG A 223 16.76 2.36 -34.88
N ASN A 224 17.81 2.82 -35.57
CA ASN A 224 18.16 2.39 -36.93
C ASN A 224 17.04 2.54 -37.96
N LEU A 225 16.24 3.60 -37.86
CA LEU A 225 15.27 3.93 -38.92
C LEU A 225 16.03 4.49 -40.13
N ALA A 226 15.81 3.89 -41.31
CA ALA A 226 16.38 4.38 -42.56
C ALA A 226 15.92 5.82 -42.84
N SER A 227 16.83 6.68 -43.30
CA SER A 227 16.59 8.13 -43.45
C SER A 227 15.48 8.49 -44.45
N ASP A 228 15.14 7.56 -45.35
CA ASP A 228 14.11 7.66 -46.38
C ASP A 228 12.74 7.10 -45.97
N ARG A 229 12.65 6.50 -44.76
CA ARG A 229 11.43 5.84 -44.28
C ARG A 229 10.74 6.63 -43.19
N ILE A 230 9.42 6.79 -43.35
CA ILE A 230 8.56 7.56 -42.45
C ILE A 230 7.60 6.60 -41.75
N ILE A 231 7.46 6.76 -40.42
CA ILE A 231 6.48 6.02 -39.61
C ILE A 231 5.21 6.88 -39.49
N ASN A 232 4.07 6.30 -39.89
CA ASN A 232 2.76 6.96 -39.81
C ASN A 232 2.22 6.99 -38.37
N GLU A 233 1.31 7.91 -38.07
CA GLU A 233 0.60 7.97 -36.78
C GLU A 233 -0.61 7.01 -36.75
N PRO A 234 -0.99 6.44 -35.58
CA PRO A 234 -0.48 6.71 -34.24
C PRO A 234 0.79 5.91 -33.89
N LYS A 235 1.79 6.61 -33.32
CA LYS A 235 3.01 5.98 -32.78
C LYS A 235 2.79 5.57 -31.33
N VAL A 236 3.10 4.33 -30.99
CA VAL A 236 3.06 3.85 -29.61
C VAL A 236 4.26 4.43 -28.86
N LYS A 237 4.02 5.40 -27.98
CA LYS A 237 5.10 6.10 -27.27
C LYS A 237 5.58 5.35 -26.04
N GLU A 238 4.69 4.61 -25.39
CA GLU A 238 4.92 3.98 -24.09
C GLU A 238 4.27 2.60 -24.03
N VAL A 239 4.86 1.70 -23.23
CA VAL A 239 4.34 0.35 -22.96
C VAL A 239 4.50 0.02 -21.49
N ALA A 240 3.63 -0.84 -20.97
CA ALA A 240 3.73 -1.32 -19.61
C ALA A 240 4.70 -2.50 -19.55
N VAL A 241 5.70 -2.44 -18.68
CA VAL A 241 6.69 -3.50 -18.46
C VAL A 241 6.60 -3.96 -17.01
N THR A 242 6.27 -5.23 -16.82
CA THR A 242 6.26 -5.88 -15.51
C THR A 242 7.65 -6.43 -15.21
N LEU A 243 8.28 -5.92 -14.15
CA LEU A 243 9.58 -6.38 -13.66
C LEU A 243 9.41 -7.23 -12.40
N SER A 244 10.28 -8.23 -12.23
CA SER A 244 10.35 -9.11 -11.05
C SER A 244 11.77 -9.25 -10.54
N GLY A 245 11.95 -9.12 -9.23
CA GLY A 245 13.25 -9.18 -8.56
C GLY A 245 13.12 -9.24 -7.04
N ASP A 246 14.25 -9.33 -6.35
CA ASP A 246 14.30 -9.21 -4.89
C ASP A 246 14.25 -7.73 -4.46
N ALA A 247 14.09 -7.49 -3.15
CA ALA A 247 14.00 -6.12 -2.62
C ALA A 247 15.28 -5.31 -2.89
N GLN A 248 16.45 -5.95 -2.86
CA GLN A 248 17.73 -5.28 -3.09
C GLN A 248 17.88 -4.82 -4.54
N GLY A 249 17.46 -5.63 -5.51
CA GLY A 249 17.44 -5.29 -6.93
C GLY A 249 16.59 -4.05 -7.19
N PHE A 250 15.38 -3.97 -6.63
CA PHE A 250 14.52 -2.78 -6.80
C PHE A 250 15.05 -1.52 -6.11
N ASN A 251 15.80 -1.65 -5.00
CA ASN A 251 16.40 -0.50 -4.34
C ASN A 251 17.54 0.13 -5.14
N LEU A 252 18.29 -0.68 -5.89
CA LEU A 252 19.38 -0.22 -6.76
C LEU A 252 18.89 0.20 -8.16
N PHE A 253 17.69 -0.23 -8.53
CA PHE A 253 17.08 0.04 -9.82
C PHE A 253 16.58 1.48 -9.95
N LYS A 254 16.90 2.13 -11.08
CA LYS A 254 16.43 3.47 -11.42
C LYS A 254 15.38 3.39 -12.53
N PRO A 255 14.09 3.61 -12.24
CA PRO A 255 13.04 3.52 -13.24
C PRO A 255 13.21 4.47 -14.43
N ALA A 256 13.84 5.63 -14.23
CA ALA A 256 14.02 6.65 -15.27
C ALA A 256 14.99 6.23 -16.40
N GLU A 257 15.85 5.23 -16.17
CA GLU A 257 16.79 4.72 -17.18
C GLU A 257 16.17 3.60 -18.03
N LEU A 258 14.98 3.11 -17.66
CA LEU A 258 14.29 2.03 -18.34
C LEU A 258 13.75 2.51 -19.69
N LYS A 259 14.13 1.80 -20.76
CA LYS A 259 13.76 2.11 -22.15
C LYS A 259 13.55 0.83 -22.93
N VAL A 260 12.54 0.78 -23.77
CA VAL A 260 12.31 -0.31 -24.72
C VAL A 260 12.93 0.09 -26.05
N SER A 261 14.03 -0.54 -26.43
CA SER A 261 14.73 -0.20 -27.68
C SER A 261 14.27 -1.10 -28.82
N LEU A 262 13.67 -0.51 -29.85
CA LEU A 262 13.16 -1.25 -31.00
C LEU A 262 13.99 -0.98 -32.26
N ASP A 263 14.53 -2.04 -32.84
CA ASP A 263 15.35 -1.96 -34.05
C ASP A 263 14.48 -1.92 -35.32
N MET A 264 14.57 -0.82 -36.05
CA MET A 264 13.77 -0.54 -37.25
C MET A 264 14.44 -1.02 -38.54
N ALA A 265 15.65 -1.59 -38.48
CA ALA A 265 16.40 -1.98 -39.67
C ALA A 265 15.66 -3.01 -40.55
N LYS A 266 14.84 -3.88 -39.96
CA LYS A 266 14.13 -4.98 -40.66
C LYS A 266 12.70 -4.66 -41.09
N ILE A 267 12.25 -3.42 -40.88
CA ILE A 267 10.88 -3.00 -41.22
C ILE A 267 10.70 -2.99 -42.75
N LYS A 268 9.48 -3.26 -43.22
CA LYS A 268 9.08 -3.16 -44.63
C LYS A 268 8.03 -2.07 -44.82
N ASP A 269 7.80 -1.66 -46.05
CA ASP A 269 6.73 -0.71 -46.36
C ASP A 269 5.36 -1.37 -46.11
N GLY A 270 4.41 -0.60 -45.58
CA GLY A 270 3.10 -1.05 -45.13
C GLY A 270 3.04 -1.39 -43.64
N GLU A 271 2.11 -2.28 -43.31
CA GLU A 271 1.79 -2.70 -41.94
C GLU A 271 2.80 -3.74 -41.42
N ASN A 272 3.46 -3.42 -40.31
CA ASN A 272 4.45 -4.28 -39.66
C ASN A 272 3.97 -4.62 -38.25
N LYS A 273 3.87 -5.92 -37.97
CA LYS A 273 3.60 -6.46 -36.63
C LYS A 273 4.92 -6.76 -35.96
N ILE A 274 5.23 -6.05 -34.88
CA ILE A 274 6.50 -6.16 -34.19
C ILE A 274 6.26 -6.74 -32.79
N PRO A 275 6.74 -7.97 -32.49
CA PRO A 275 6.62 -8.55 -31.17
C PRO A 275 7.52 -7.81 -30.18
N LEU A 276 7.01 -7.50 -28.99
CA LEU A 276 7.77 -6.89 -27.90
C LEU A 276 8.35 -7.99 -27.01
N SER A 277 9.56 -8.39 -27.33
CA SER A 277 10.31 -9.40 -26.59
C SER A 277 11.07 -8.81 -25.40
N LYS A 278 11.39 -9.66 -24.42
CA LYS A 278 11.99 -9.27 -23.13
C LYS A 278 13.42 -8.70 -23.28
N ASP A 279 14.13 -9.11 -24.31
CA ASP A 279 15.49 -8.67 -24.65
C ASP A 279 15.57 -7.21 -25.13
N LEU A 280 14.43 -6.63 -25.49
CA LEU A 280 14.33 -5.21 -25.89
C LEU A 280 14.47 -4.25 -24.71
N VAL A 281 14.41 -4.75 -23.48
CA VAL A 281 14.49 -3.98 -22.24
C VAL A 281 15.81 -4.28 -21.54
N ARG A 282 16.63 -3.25 -21.30
CA ARG A 282 17.87 -3.38 -20.53
C ARG A 282 17.57 -3.24 -19.04
N THR A 283 17.81 -4.29 -18.26
CA THR A 283 17.63 -4.30 -16.80
C THR A 283 18.97 -4.49 -16.06
N SER A 284 19.01 -4.12 -14.77
CA SER A 284 20.16 -4.32 -13.88
C SER A 284 20.21 -5.75 -13.32
N SER A 285 21.33 -6.14 -12.68
CA SER A 285 21.45 -7.42 -11.98
C SER A 285 20.37 -7.56 -10.89
N GLY A 286 19.75 -8.74 -10.79
CA GLY A 286 18.70 -9.03 -9.80
C GLY A 286 17.27 -8.70 -10.23
N ILE A 287 17.05 -8.11 -11.42
CA ILE A 287 15.71 -7.84 -11.96
C ILE A 287 15.55 -8.45 -13.34
N SER A 288 14.40 -9.11 -13.54
CA SER A 288 14.01 -9.75 -14.79
C SER A 288 12.69 -9.20 -15.31
N VAL A 289 12.53 -9.19 -16.63
CA VAL A 289 11.27 -8.83 -17.27
C VAL A 289 10.33 -10.03 -17.26
N VAL A 290 9.16 -9.85 -16.66
CA VAL A 290 8.11 -10.87 -16.63
C VAL A 290 7.22 -10.76 -17.85
N ASN A 291 6.74 -9.54 -18.13
CA ASN A 291 5.75 -9.28 -19.17
C ASN A 291 5.95 -7.88 -19.77
N ILE A 292 5.51 -7.71 -21.02
CA ILE A 292 5.41 -6.43 -21.71
C ILE A 292 4.00 -6.36 -22.30
N ASP A 293 3.27 -5.28 -22.01
CA ASP A 293 1.91 -5.06 -22.46
C ASP A 293 1.78 -3.72 -23.24
N PRO A 294 1.28 -3.74 -24.48
CA PRO A 294 0.90 -4.92 -25.27
C PRO A 294 2.12 -5.75 -25.69
N GLY A 295 1.96 -7.07 -25.80
CA GLY A 295 3.04 -7.98 -26.23
C GLY A 295 3.47 -7.84 -27.70
N GLN A 296 2.75 -7.03 -28.48
CA GLN A 296 3.05 -6.70 -29.87
C GLN A 296 2.55 -5.30 -30.21
N ILE A 297 3.24 -4.61 -31.10
CA ILE A 297 2.81 -3.32 -31.63
C ILE A 297 2.64 -3.38 -33.14
N LEU A 298 1.73 -2.56 -33.63
CA LEU A 298 1.48 -2.38 -35.04
C LEU A 298 2.09 -1.06 -35.49
N LEU A 299 2.98 -1.10 -36.48
CA LEU A 299 3.58 0.10 -37.07
C LEU A 299 3.34 0.11 -38.56
N ASN A 300 2.84 1.24 -39.08
CA ASN A 300 2.74 1.47 -40.52
C ASN A 300 3.89 2.37 -40.96
N SER A 301 4.66 1.95 -41.96
CA SER A 301 5.76 2.74 -42.50
C SER A 301 5.72 2.78 -44.01
N TYR A 302 6.19 3.88 -44.60
CA TYR A 302 6.27 4.05 -46.04
C TYR A 302 7.54 4.80 -46.40
N THR A 303 7.96 4.64 -47.65
CA THR A 303 8.99 5.47 -48.27
C THR A 303 8.32 6.41 -49.26
N LEU A 304 8.96 7.53 -49.57
CA LEU A 304 8.50 8.41 -50.63
C LEU A 304 9.16 8.01 -51.94
N ILE A 305 8.34 7.70 -52.95
CA ILE A 305 8.81 7.34 -54.28
C ILE A 305 8.49 8.45 -55.28
N PRO A 306 9.37 8.71 -56.27
CA PRO A 306 9.09 9.68 -57.32
C PRO A 306 7.95 9.20 -58.21
N HIS A 307 7.01 10.10 -58.50
CA HIS A 307 5.89 9.88 -59.40
C HIS A 307 5.67 11.12 -60.26
N THR A 308 5.37 10.90 -61.54
CA THR A 308 5.16 11.97 -62.51
C THR A 308 3.67 12.15 -62.75
N ILE A 309 3.14 13.29 -62.33
CA ILE A 309 1.71 13.63 -62.49
C ILE A 309 1.57 14.62 -63.65
N ALA A 310 0.69 14.31 -64.60
CA ALA A 310 0.34 15.22 -65.69
C ALA A 310 -0.58 16.33 -65.18
N LEU A 311 -0.37 17.54 -65.67
CA LEU A 311 -1.15 18.71 -65.26
C LEU A 311 -2.32 18.95 -66.23
N GLU A 312 -3.52 19.13 -65.69
CA GLU A 312 -4.72 19.48 -66.46
C GLU A 312 -5.07 20.96 -66.30
N ILE A 313 -5.39 21.64 -67.42
CA ILE A 313 -5.83 23.03 -67.42
C ILE A 313 -7.34 23.09 -67.24
N ALA A 314 -7.79 23.70 -66.15
CA ALA A 314 -9.16 24.16 -66.04
C ALA A 314 -9.23 25.63 -66.48
N THR A 315 -10.13 25.95 -67.41
CA THR A 315 -10.44 27.35 -67.79
C THR A 315 -11.85 27.71 -67.39
N ARG A 316 -12.09 28.99 -67.11
CA ARG A 316 -13.41 29.52 -66.73
C ARG A 316 -13.74 30.76 -67.57
N GLY A 317 -14.98 30.82 -68.03
CA GLY A 317 -15.48 31.93 -68.84
C GLY A 317 -15.18 31.77 -70.34
N LYS A 318 -15.60 32.77 -71.13
CA LYS A 318 -15.32 32.84 -72.58
C LYS A 318 -14.39 34.03 -72.85
N PRO A 319 -13.50 33.94 -73.86
CA PRO A 319 -12.69 35.08 -74.24
C PRO A 319 -13.55 36.27 -74.67
N PRO A 320 -13.05 37.52 -74.54
CA PRO A 320 -13.74 38.72 -75.00
C PRO A 320 -14.15 38.66 -76.48
N SER A 321 -15.18 39.42 -76.86
CA SER A 321 -15.56 39.59 -78.27
C SER A 321 -14.39 40.15 -79.09
N GLY A 322 -14.11 39.56 -80.26
CA GLY A 322 -13.01 39.96 -81.15
C GLY A 322 -11.72 39.15 -80.97
N VAL A 323 -11.67 38.23 -80.01
CA VAL A 323 -10.49 37.45 -79.67
C VAL A 323 -10.75 35.95 -79.81
N VAL A 324 -9.83 35.23 -80.46
CA VAL A 324 -9.82 33.76 -80.53
C VAL A 324 -8.57 33.22 -79.84
N ILE A 325 -8.75 32.24 -78.96
CA ILE A 325 -7.63 31.55 -78.32
C ILE A 325 -7.07 30.56 -79.34
N ARG A 326 -5.80 30.75 -79.72
CA ARG A 326 -5.10 29.91 -80.67
C ARG A 326 -4.57 28.64 -80.00
N ASP A 327 -4.00 28.78 -78.82
CA ASP A 327 -3.41 27.68 -78.06
C ASP A 327 -3.33 28.05 -76.57
N ILE A 328 -3.34 27.04 -75.70
CA ILE A 328 -3.05 27.20 -74.27
C ILE A 328 -2.01 26.15 -73.89
N ARG A 329 -0.83 26.60 -73.51
CA ARG A 329 0.30 25.72 -73.19
C ARG A 329 0.69 25.85 -71.73
N ILE A 330 1.01 24.71 -71.11
CA ILE A 330 1.56 24.62 -69.75
C ILE A 330 3.04 24.31 -69.85
N GLU A 331 3.84 25.05 -69.10
CA GLU A 331 5.26 24.79 -68.90
C GLU A 331 5.57 24.70 -67.39
N PRO A 332 6.02 23.54 -66.87
CA PRO A 332 6.13 22.22 -67.51
C PRO A 332 4.78 21.47 -67.60
N ARG A 333 4.64 20.53 -68.54
CA ARG A 333 3.39 19.74 -68.73
C ARG A 333 3.14 18.67 -67.66
N SER A 334 4.18 18.31 -66.92
CA SER A 334 4.11 17.33 -65.83
C SER A 334 5.05 17.73 -64.70
N LEU A 335 4.71 17.29 -63.49
CA LEU A 335 5.51 17.52 -62.30
C LEU A 335 5.98 16.19 -61.72
N SER A 336 7.26 16.14 -61.32
CA SER A 336 7.78 15.05 -60.50
C SER A 336 7.52 15.37 -59.04
N VAL A 337 6.79 14.49 -58.37
CA VAL A 337 6.43 14.61 -56.96
C VAL A 337 6.75 13.33 -56.22
N MET A 338 6.89 13.43 -54.92
CA MET A 338 7.20 12.34 -54.00
C MET A 338 5.91 11.89 -53.32
N VAL A 339 5.52 10.63 -53.53
CA VAL A 339 4.28 10.05 -53.00
C VAL A 339 4.55 8.81 -52.13
N PRO A 340 3.69 8.49 -51.14
CA PRO A 340 3.85 7.29 -50.31
C PRO A 340 3.86 5.99 -51.14
N SER A 341 4.83 5.12 -50.90
CA SER A 341 4.99 3.81 -51.57
C SER A 341 3.81 2.86 -51.36
N THR A 342 3.04 3.05 -50.29
CA THR A 342 1.90 2.21 -49.89
C THR A 342 0.58 2.64 -50.53
N SER A 343 0.52 3.79 -51.20
CA SER A 343 -0.71 4.33 -51.77
C SER A 343 -0.79 4.06 -53.29
N PRO A 344 -2.00 3.82 -53.83
CA PRO A 344 -2.18 3.68 -55.27
C PRO A 344 -1.74 4.96 -56.01
N LYS A 345 -0.97 4.81 -57.08
CA LYS A 345 -0.45 5.95 -57.86
C LYS A 345 -1.57 6.83 -58.42
N ASP A 346 -2.67 6.21 -58.85
CA ASP A 346 -3.82 6.89 -59.48
C ASP A 346 -4.68 7.69 -58.49
N LYS A 347 -4.41 7.60 -57.18
CA LYS A 347 -5.11 8.38 -56.15
C LYS A 347 -4.68 9.85 -56.14
N PHE A 348 -3.45 10.12 -56.57
CA PHE A 348 -2.85 11.44 -56.43
C PHE A 348 -3.14 12.30 -57.65
N ASN A 349 -3.81 13.44 -57.43
CA ASN A 349 -3.99 14.46 -58.45
C ASN A 349 -3.39 15.79 -58.00
N ILE A 350 -2.98 16.59 -58.97
CA ILE A 350 -2.56 17.97 -58.76
C ILE A 350 -3.44 18.82 -59.66
N THR A 351 -4.25 19.67 -59.05
CA THR A 351 -5.17 20.55 -59.77
C THR A 351 -4.71 21.99 -59.64
N MET A 352 -4.92 22.77 -60.69
CA MET A 352 -4.64 24.21 -60.69
C MET A 352 -5.93 24.99 -60.46
N GLU A 353 -5.81 26.18 -59.88
CA GLU A 353 -6.93 27.13 -59.86
C GLU A 353 -7.36 27.44 -61.32
N PRO A 354 -8.68 27.40 -61.63
CA PRO A 354 -9.16 27.66 -62.98
C PRO A 354 -8.77 29.05 -63.49
N ILE A 355 -8.29 29.12 -64.73
CA ILE A 355 -7.82 30.38 -65.32
C ILE A 355 -9.01 31.12 -65.96
N GLU A 356 -9.20 32.39 -65.57
CA GLU A 356 -10.28 33.22 -66.11
C GLU A 356 -9.93 33.80 -67.49
N LEU A 357 -10.69 33.39 -68.51
CA LEU A 357 -10.45 33.81 -69.90
C LEU A 357 -11.04 35.19 -70.24
N THR A 358 -11.94 35.71 -69.40
CA THR A 358 -12.67 36.97 -69.64
C THR A 358 -11.76 38.19 -69.68
N ALA A 359 -10.59 38.14 -69.03
CA ALA A 359 -9.65 39.25 -68.95
C ALA A 359 -8.55 39.21 -70.03
N VAL A 360 -8.47 38.13 -70.82
CA VAL A 360 -7.35 37.88 -71.74
C VAL A 360 -7.61 38.54 -73.10
N ARG A 361 -6.84 39.60 -73.41
CA ARG A 361 -6.95 40.36 -74.68
C ARG A 361 -5.75 40.18 -75.61
N GLU A 362 -4.60 39.81 -75.06
CA GLU A 362 -3.32 39.60 -75.75
C GLU A 362 -2.61 38.39 -75.15
N THR A 363 -1.63 37.84 -75.87
CA THR A 363 -0.84 36.70 -75.39
C THR A 363 -0.22 37.02 -74.04
N THR A 364 -0.60 36.27 -73.01
CA THR A 364 -0.22 36.53 -71.62
C THR A 364 0.20 35.24 -70.92
N THR A 365 1.13 35.35 -69.98
CA THR A 365 1.54 34.26 -69.09
C THR A 365 0.90 34.44 -67.72
N VAL A 366 0.22 33.40 -67.24
CA VAL A 366 -0.41 33.35 -65.91
C VAL A 366 0.29 32.28 -65.07
N ILE A 367 0.50 32.57 -63.78
CA ILE A 367 1.06 31.63 -62.80
C ILE A 367 -0.09 31.19 -61.88
N PRO A 368 -0.76 30.06 -62.17
CA PRO A 368 -1.86 29.58 -61.32
C PRO A 368 -1.33 29.01 -60.02
N LYS A 369 -2.12 29.14 -58.95
CA LYS A 369 -1.82 28.47 -57.68
C LYS A 369 -2.18 26.99 -57.78
N LEU A 370 -1.31 26.14 -57.25
CA LEU A 370 -1.50 24.70 -57.18
C LEU A 370 -2.32 24.30 -55.96
N ILE A 371 -3.26 23.39 -56.17
CA ILE A 371 -4.00 22.66 -55.15
C ILE A 371 -3.44 21.23 -55.15
N VAL A 372 -2.79 20.86 -54.05
CA VAL A 372 -2.00 19.64 -53.92
C VAL A 372 -2.56 18.81 -52.77
N ASP A 373 -2.67 17.49 -52.96
CA ASP A 373 -3.06 16.56 -51.91
C ASP A 373 -2.04 16.62 -50.73
N PRO A 374 -2.50 16.63 -49.45
CA PRO A 374 -1.62 16.70 -48.27
C PRO A 374 -0.54 15.60 -48.19
N ASP A 375 -0.76 14.46 -48.84
CA ASP A 375 0.17 13.32 -48.86
C ASP A 375 1.31 13.48 -49.90
N ILE A 376 1.22 14.47 -50.80
CA ILE A 376 2.24 14.74 -51.83
C ILE A 376 3.33 15.67 -51.29
N ARG A 377 4.59 15.34 -51.59
CA ARG A 377 5.76 16.18 -51.30
C ARG A 377 6.49 16.56 -52.58
N PHE A 378 7.07 17.75 -52.65
CA PHE A 378 7.90 18.17 -53.77
C PHE A 378 9.38 17.85 -53.50
N SER A 379 10.17 17.56 -54.54
CA SER A 379 11.59 17.20 -54.38
C SER A 379 12.46 18.33 -53.80
N GLY A 380 12.03 19.59 -53.92
CA GLY A 380 12.50 20.70 -53.11
C GLY A 380 11.36 21.16 -52.22
N ASP A 381 11.65 21.70 -51.03
CA ASP A 381 10.65 22.11 -50.02
C ASP A 381 9.55 23.09 -50.52
N LYS A 382 9.65 23.58 -51.76
CA LYS A 382 8.68 24.47 -52.40
C LYS A 382 8.15 23.87 -53.70
N ALA A 383 6.86 24.09 -53.95
CA ALA A 383 6.23 23.77 -55.22
C ALA A 383 6.88 24.59 -56.36
N PRO A 384 7.17 23.96 -57.52
CA PRO A 384 7.71 24.69 -58.67
C PRO A 384 6.67 25.65 -59.25
N GLU A 385 7.14 26.79 -59.78
CA GLU A 385 6.28 27.74 -60.48
C GLU A 385 5.84 27.16 -61.82
N ILE A 386 4.53 27.12 -62.07
CA ILE A 386 3.96 26.69 -63.35
C ILE A 386 3.57 27.93 -64.14
N LYS A 387 3.95 27.96 -65.42
CA LYS A 387 3.57 29.02 -66.35
C LYS A 387 2.53 28.49 -67.33
N VAL A 388 1.40 29.18 -67.43
CA VAL A 388 0.39 28.91 -68.46
C VAL A 388 0.41 30.06 -69.46
N ILE A 389 0.78 29.74 -70.70
CA ILE A 389 0.88 30.69 -71.80
C ILE A 389 -0.39 30.55 -72.63
N ILE A 390 -1.15 31.64 -72.72
CA ILE A 390 -2.38 31.71 -73.50
C ILE A 390 -2.06 32.47 -74.77
N ASP A 391 -2.03 31.80 -75.91
CA ASP A 391 -1.79 32.41 -77.21
C ASP A 391 -3.10 32.88 -77.82
N VAL A 392 -3.12 34.15 -78.22
CA VAL A 392 -4.34 34.84 -78.60
C VAL A 392 -4.19 35.47 -79.97
N GLU A 393 -5.19 35.28 -80.82
CA GLU A 393 -5.27 35.88 -82.17
C GLU A 393 -6.50 36.78 -82.27
N LYS A 394 -6.31 37.99 -82.80
CA LYS A 394 -7.40 38.95 -83.03
C LYS A 394 -8.19 38.52 -84.26
N LYS A 395 -9.51 38.39 -84.12
CA LYS A 395 -10.41 37.97 -85.19
C LYS A 395 -10.32 39.00 -86.33
N GLU A 396 -9.97 38.56 -87.54
CA GLU A 396 -9.71 39.42 -88.74
C GLU A 396 -10.87 40.35 -89.15
N THR A 397 -12.01 40.30 -88.46
CA THR A 397 -13.18 41.15 -88.70
C THR A 397 -12.92 42.61 -88.30
N GLU A 398 -12.10 42.88 -87.28
CA GLU A 398 -11.82 44.26 -86.82
C GLU A 398 -10.72 44.96 -87.66
N LYS A 399 -9.81 44.20 -88.30
CA LYS A 399 -8.76 44.79 -89.16
C LYS A 399 -9.35 45.44 -90.41
N LYS A 400 -10.36 44.79 -91.02
CA LYS A 400 -11.11 45.35 -92.16
C LYS A 400 -11.99 46.53 -91.78
N GLU A 401 -12.52 46.57 -90.56
CA GLU A 401 -13.37 47.68 -90.09
C GLU A 401 -12.55 48.92 -89.66
N ALA A 402 -11.34 48.70 -89.11
CA ALA A 402 -10.38 49.77 -88.83
C ALA A 402 -9.76 50.35 -90.11
N GLU A 403 -9.37 49.51 -91.09
CA GLU A 403 -8.88 49.97 -92.40
C GLU A 403 -9.97 50.73 -93.19
N LYS A 404 -11.25 50.34 -93.06
CA LYS A 404 -12.37 51.07 -93.67
C LYS A 404 -12.59 52.44 -93.02
N LYS A 405 -12.51 52.54 -91.69
CA LYS A 405 -12.62 53.83 -90.97
C LYS A 405 -11.42 54.76 -91.24
N GLU A 406 -10.23 54.22 -91.44
CA GLU A 406 -9.04 55.01 -91.80
C GLU A 406 -9.07 55.45 -93.28
N ALA A 407 -9.63 54.64 -94.18
CA ALA A 407 -9.88 55.03 -95.57
C ALA A 407 -10.93 56.15 -95.67
N GLU A 408 -12.06 56.05 -94.94
CA GLU A 408 -13.09 57.10 -94.90
C GLU A 408 -12.53 58.42 -94.31
N LYS A 409 -11.62 58.34 -93.33
CA LYS A 409 -10.95 59.51 -92.75
C LYS A 409 -9.95 60.17 -93.72
N LYS A 410 -9.18 59.39 -94.47
CA LYS A 410 -8.26 59.91 -95.50
C LYS A 410 -9.01 60.53 -96.67
N GLU A 411 -10.19 60.02 -97.02
CA GLU A 411 -11.03 60.60 -98.07
C GLU A 411 -11.68 61.92 -97.63
N THR A 412 -12.09 62.03 -96.36
CA THR A 412 -12.58 63.32 -95.79
C THR A 412 -11.47 64.37 -95.69
N GLU A 413 -10.26 63.99 -95.25
CA GLU A 413 -9.11 64.90 -95.20
C GLU A 413 -8.65 65.34 -96.61
N LYS A 414 -8.80 64.48 -97.64
CA LYS A 414 -8.50 64.83 -99.04
C LYS A 414 -9.53 65.78 -99.65
N ILE A 415 -10.81 65.61 -99.34
CA ILE A 415 -11.88 66.55 -99.75
C ILE A 415 -11.69 67.92 -99.07
N GLU A 416 -11.22 67.94 -97.82
CA GLU A 416 -10.95 69.17 -97.07
C GLU A 416 -9.66 69.88 -97.57
N ALA A 417 -8.67 69.12 -98.06
CA ALA A 417 -7.48 69.65 -98.72
C ALA A 417 -7.78 70.23 -100.12
N GLU A 418 -8.59 69.55 -100.94
CA GLU A 418 -9.00 70.07 -102.26
C GLU A 418 -9.92 71.30 -102.17
N LYS A 419 -10.70 71.45 -101.09
CA LYS A 419 -11.46 72.68 -100.82
C LYS A 419 -10.59 73.86 -100.37
N LYS A 420 -9.41 73.62 -99.79
CA LYS A 420 -8.45 74.69 -99.45
C LYS A 420 -7.60 75.14 -100.62
N GLU A 421 -7.43 74.33 -101.66
CA GLU A 421 -6.63 74.66 -102.85
C GLU A 421 -7.43 75.33 -103.98
N LYS A 422 -8.78 75.34 -103.89
CA LYS A 422 -9.67 76.09 -104.78
C LYS A 422 -10.49 77.10 -103.96
N GLY A 423 -9.89 78.27 -103.71
CA GLY A 423 -10.52 79.36 -102.97
C GLY A 423 -11.81 79.86 -103.63
N VAL A 424 -12.94 79.60 -102.94
CA VAL A 424 -14.15 80.43 -102.83
C VAL A 424 -14.63 80.34 -101.40
#